data_AF-A0A257LH54-F1
#
_entry.id   AF-A0A257LH54-F1
#
_cell.length_a   1.000
_cell.length_b   1.000
_cell.length_c   1.000
_cell.angle_alpha   90.00
_cell.angle_beta   90.00
_cell.angle_gamma   90.00
#
_symmetry.space_group_name_H-M   'P 1'
#
loop_
_entity.id
_entity.type
_entity.pdbx_description
1 polymer ?
#
loop_
_entity_poly.entity_id
_entity_poly.type
_entity_poly.pdbx_seq_one_letter_code
_entity_poly.pdbx_strand_id
1 'polypeptide(L)' 'YVEGREVHEGRNAIRMDISMQKIDPATMTLLPYKKLKKATLWLSDDKERIPLEIRAAVFIGDVRVVLTGVSTF' A
#
# COMPACT_ATOMS: atom_id res chain seq x y z
N TYR A 1 -0.13 -7.62 -6.17
CA TYR A 1 -0.15 -9.09 -6.11
C TYR A 1 0.08 -9.50 -4.66
N VAL A 2 -0.51 -10.63 -4.23
CA VAL A 2 -0.32 -11.16 -2.88
C VAL A 2 1.02 -11.89 -2.84
N GLU A 3 1.89 -11.50 -1.91
CA GLU A 3 3.20 -12.13 -1.70
C GLU A 3 3.12 -13.24 -0.65
N GLY A 4 2.28 -13.05 0.38
CA GLY A 4 2.13 -14.05 1.43
C GLY A 4 1.42 -13.53 2.66
N ARG A 5 1.43 -14.33 3.73
CA ARG A 5 0.94 -13.96 5.06
C ARG A 5 2.09 -13.96 6.04
N GLU A 6 2.17 -12.95 6.88
CA GLU A 6 3.20 -12.81 7.91
C GLU A 6 2.68 -12.02 9.12
N VAL A 7 3.42 -12.05 10.21
CA VAL A 7 3.18 -11.16 11.34
C VAL A 7 3.95 -9.87 11.10
N HIS A 8 3.24 -8.75 10.94
CA HIS A 8 3.81 -7.41 10.77
C HIS A 8 3.46 -6.55 11.99
N GLU A 9 4.46 -6.02 12.68
CA GLU A 9 4.29 -5.20 13.90
C GLU A 9 3.34 -5.85 14.92
N GLY A 10 3.49 -7.16 15.13
CA GLY A 10 2.69 -7.94 16.08
C GLY A 10 1.26 -8.28 15.62
N ARG A 11 0.89 -7.99 14.36
CA ARG A 11 -0.44 -8.27 13.81
C ARG A 11 -0.35 -9.23 12.62
N ASN A 12 -1.31 -10.15 12.50
CA ASN A 12 -1.42 -10.99 11.30
C ASN A 12 -1.74 -10.11 10.09
N ALA A 13 -0.95 -10.24 9.03
CA ALA A 13 -1.03 -9.41 7.85
C ALA A 13 -0.90 -10.22 6.55
N ILE A 14 -1.60 -9.78 5.52
CA ILE A 14 -1.38 -10.18 4.14
C ILE A 14 -0.39 -9.19 3.54
N ARG A 15 0.80 -9.66 3.20
CA ARG A 15 1.81 -8.88 2.50
C ARG A 15 1.51 -8.88 1.01
N MET A 16 1.50 -7.70 0.43
CA MET A 16 1.18 -7.51 -0.98
C MET A 16 2.09 -6.47 -1.61
N ASP A 17 2.35 -6.66 -2.89
CA ASP A 17 2.94 -5.63 -3.71
C ASP A 17 1.87 -4.87 -4.49
N ILE A 18 1.91 -3.54 -4.39
CA ILE A 18 0.99 -2.63 -5.05
C ILE A 18 1.75 -1.69 -5.98
N SER A 19 1.07 -1.20 -7.00
CA SER A 19 1.59 -0.21 -7.96
C SER A 19 0.50 0.79 -8.30
N MET A 20 0.87 2.00 -8.71
CA MET A 20 -0.07 3.04 -9.08
C MET A 20 -0.08 3.27 -10.59
N GLN A 21 -1.28 3.45 -11.14
CA GLN A 21 -1.50 3.90 -12.51
C GLN A 21 -2.40 5.14 -12.47
N LYS A 22 -2.25 6.01 -13.47
CA LYS A 22 -3.09 7.19 -13.65
C LYS A 22 -4.18 6.86 -14.67
N ILE A 23 -5.40 7.29 -14.44
CA ILE A 23 -6.45 7.24 -15.47
C ILE A 23 -6.36 8.51 -16.32
N ASP A 24 -6.29 8.36 -17.64
CA ASP A 24 -6.44 9.47 -18.59
C ASP A 24 -7.92 9.88 -18.66
N PRO A 25 -8.31 11.09 -18.26
CA PRO A 25 -9.72 11.50 -18.27
C PRO A 25 -10.34 11.59 -19.67
N ALA A 26 -9.53 11.83 -20.71
CA ALA A 26 -10.04 11.99 -22.08
C ALA A 26 -10.24 10.64 -22.77
N THR A 27 -9.38 9.66 -22.48
CA THR A 27 -9.36 8.36 -23.17
C THR A 27 -9.79 7.20 -22.28
N MET A 28 -9.94 7.41 -20.97
CA MET A 28 -10.19 6.39 -19.94
C MET A 28 -9.13 5.26 -19.92
N THR A 29 -7.94 5.51 -20.47
CA THR A 29 -6.85 4.54 -20.49
C THR A 29 -5.97 4.65 -19.25
N LEU A 30 -5.28 3.55 -18.92
CA LEU A 30 -4.33 3.50 -17.81
C LEU A 30 -2.94 3.94 -18.28
N LEU A 31 -2.42 4.99 -17.67
CA LEU A 31 -1.09 5.52 -17.90
C LEU A 31 -0.13 5.09 -16.77
N PRO A 32 1.13 4.76 -17.09
CA PRO A 32 2.12 4.40 -16.09
C PRO A 32 2.48 5.58 -15.20
N TYR A 33 2.56 5.36 -13.88
CA TYR A 33 3.00 6.38 -12.93
C TYR A 33 4.52 6.28 -12.68
N LYS A 34 5.29 7.27 -13.15
CA LYS A 34 6.76 7.19 -13.17
C LYS A 34 7.43 7.32 -11.79
N LYS A 35 6.76 7.93 -10.81
CA LYS A 35 7.36 8.25 -9.50
C LYS A 35 7.21 7.14 -8.45
N LEU A 36 6.19 6.30 -8.58
CA LEU A 36 5.91 5.18 -7.68
C LEU A 36 5.78 3.90 -8.50
N LYS A 37 6.90 3.18 -8.67
CA LYS A 37 6.93 1.94 -9.46
C LYS A 37 6.29 0.77 -8.73
N LYS A 38 6.57 0.66 -7.42
CA LYS A 38 6.14 -0.45 -6.57
C LYS A 38 6.16 0.01 -5.11
N ALA A 39 5.20 -0.47 -4.32
CA ALA A 39 5.18 -0.34 -2.87
C ALA A 39 4.76 -1.67 -2.25
N THR A 40 5.18 -1.92 -1.02
CA THR A 40 4.70 -3.05 -0.23
C THR A 40 3.61 -2.56 0.71
N LEU A 41 2.49 -3.28 0.73
CA LEU A 41 1.35 -3.07 1.61
C LEU A 41 1.22 -4.27 2.55
N TRP A 42 1.10 -3.98 3.84
CA TRP A 42 0.63 -4.92 4.84
C TRP A 42 -0.83 -4.61 5.14
N LEU A 43 -1.71 -5.52 4.75
CA LEU A 43 -3.14 -5.46 4.99
C LEU A 43 -3.46 -6.34 6.19
N SER A 44 -4.32 -5.93 7.11
CA SER A 44 -4.72 -6.80 8.23
C SER A 44 -5.34 -8.10 7.69
N ASP A 45 -4.93 -9.24 8.25
CA ASP A 45 -5.54 -10.53 7.94
C ASP A 45 -6.78 -10.79 8.81
N ASP A 46 -7.72 -9.83 8.80
CA ASP A 46 -9.04 -9.90 9.43
C ASP A 46 -10.15 -9.49 8.44
N LYS A 47 -11.40 -9.52 8.88
CA LYS A 47 -12.56 -9.27 8.00
C LYS A 47 -12.55 -7.86 7.41
N GLU A 48 -11.95 -6.91 8.12
CA GLU A 48 -11.95 -5.48 7.83
C GLU A 48 -10.89 -5.10 6.79
N ARG A 49 -9.79 -5.87 6.69
CA ARG A 49 -8.73 -5.66 5.68
C ARG A 49 -8.20 -4.22 5.69
N ILE A 50 -7.86 -3.73 6.87
CA ILE A 50 -7.35 -2.37 7.09
C ILE A 50 -5.86 -2.32 6.73
N PRO A 51 -5.39 -1.32 5.97
CA PRO A 51 -3.97 -1.09 5.75
C PRO A 51 -3.24 -0.84 7.08
N LEU A 52 -2.28 -1.69 7.41
CA LEU A 52 -1.41 -1.54 8.59
C LEU A 52 -0.21 -0.66 8.27
N GLU A 53 0.44 -0.92 7.14
CA GLU A 53 1.56 -0.12 6.65
C GLU A 53 1.61 -0.15 5.12
N ILE A 54 1.96 0.99 4.51
CA ILE A 54 2.43 1.07 3.13
C ILE A 54 3.85 1.60 3.15
N ARG A 55 4.77 0.87 2.50
CA ARG A 55 6.17 1.25 2.37
C ARG A 55 6.57 1.34 0.91
N ALA A 56 7.19 2.45 0.55
CA ALA A 56 7.64 2.70 -0.81
C ALA A 56 9.03 3.32 -0.83
N ALA A 57 9.92 2.75 -1.66
CA ALA A 57 11.13 3.44 -2.08
C ALA A 57 10.77 4.40 -3.21
N VAL A 58 10.86 5.71 -2.94
CA VAL A 58 10.64 6.79 -3.90
C VAL A 58 11.93 7.57 -4.13
N PHE A 59 11.92 8.52 -5.07
CA PHE A 59 13.13 9.26 -5.44
C PHE A 59 13.76 10.06 -4.28
N ILE A 60 12.97 10.43 -3.28
CA ILE A 60 13.43 11.18 -2.09
C ILE A 60 13.88 10.27 -0.94
N GLY A 61 13.75 8.94 -1.05
CA GLY A 61 14.07 7.99 0.00
C GLY A 61 12.95 7.00 0.31
N ASP A 62 12.96 6.46 1.54
CA ASP A 62 11.96 5.52 2.06
C ASP A 62 10.79 6.29 2.67
N VAL A 63 9.59 6.10 2.12
CA VAL A 63 8.35 6.68 2.66
C VAL A 63 7.51 5.57 3.25
N ARG A 64 6.98 5.83 4.45
CA ARG A 64 6.08 4.91 5.17
C ARG A 64 4.82 5.64 5.59
N VAL A 65 3.70 4.95 5.44
CA VAL A 65 2.40 5.34 5.98
C VAL A 65 1.97 4.23 6.91
N VAL A 66 1.81 4.54 8.19
CA VAL A 66 1.52 3.56 9.25
C VAL A 66 0.19 3.89 9.92
N LEU A 67 -0.64 2.88 10.16
CA LEU A 67 -1.86 3.02 10.95
C LEU A 67 -1.49 3.21 12.43
N THR A 68 -1.75 4.40 12.96
CA THR A 68 -1.43 4.74 14.37
C THR A 68 -2.62 4.64 15.32
N GLY A 69 -3.85 4.60 14.81
CA GLY A 69 -5.08 4.52 15.61
C GLY A 69 -6.25 5.25 14.93
N VAL A 70 -7.39 5.30 15.62
CA VAL A 70 -8.54 6.13 15.22
C VAL A 70 -8.49 7.40 16.05
N SER A 71 -8.36 8.56 15.41
CA SER A 71 -8.58 9.84 16.08
C SER A 71 -10.08 10.05 16.26
N THR A 72 -10.54 10.10 17.50
CA THR A 72 -11.87 10.61 17.85
C THR A 72 -11.82 12.14 17.73
N PHE A 73 -12.63 12.70 16.84
CA PHE A 73 -12.87 14.15 16.73
C PHE A 73 -14.13 14.53 17.51
#